data_AF-A0A183ELT5-F1
#
_entry.id   AF-A0A183ELT5-F1
#
_cell.length_a   1.000
_cell.length_b   1.000
_cell.length_c   1.000
_cell.angle_alpha   90.00
_cell.angle_beta   90.00
_cell.angle_gamma   90.00
#
_symmetry.space_group_name_H-M   'P 1'
#
loop_
_entity.id
_entity.type
_entity.pdbx_description
1 polymer ?
#
loop_
_entity_poly.entity_id
_entity_poly.type
_entity_poly.pdbx_seq_one_letter_code
_entity_poly.pdbx_strand_id
1 'polypeptide(L)'
;MGNPPPKEDEWAFGPIGSPFPDNPVRALGQQNMYVALWYKYGVPMHGRAWNNGGVLECSFPYKTAELFGVKDLGGQIQVLQYKGDHNTLGFWYEWIKYKDRFEKTEIRQIVHCGDSWPILWKDRPEGALLGYMDNKTELAHFSHDGKAETKEGPELGDMWIIVRNTQGGPPTCACKKCYKEPPPQPPPGPPPPRVMLDEWIDIRAGDPWPADKKLVKALDKNLDTIAGENPEQYVALWYQSGEPVMGRVWNNNGKVCSISSQLNFSYLIEN
;
A
#
# COMPACT_ATOMS: atom_id res chain seq x y z
N MET A 1 -24.68 14.44 -1.71
CA MET A 1 -23.97 14.76 -2.98
C MET A 1 -23.02 13.61 -3.26
N GLY A 2 -22.99 13.12 -4.50
CA GLY A 2 -22.08 12.04 -4.92
C GLY A 2 -20.61 12.47 -4.91
N ASN A 3 -19.72 11.50 -5.14
CA ASN A 3 -18.31 11.78 -5.39
C ASN A 3 -18.15 12.66 -6.65
N PRO A 4 -17.06 13.45 -6.78
CA PRO A 4 -16.73 14.07 -8.07
C PRO A 4 -16.45 13.00 -9.14
N PRO A 5 -16.40 13.36 -10.43
CA PRO A 5 -15.96 12.44 -11.48
C PRO A 5 -14.61 11.80 -11.12
N PRO A 6 -14.46 10.47 -11.25
CA PRO A 6 -13.24 9.78 -10.89
C PRO A 6 -12.08 10.24 -11.78
N LYS A 7 -10.96 10.58 -11.16
CA LYS A 7 -9.69 10.83 -11.86
C LYS A 7 -9.06 9.50 -12.29
N GLU A 8 -8.01 9.60 -13.11
CA GLU A 8 -7.19 8.45 -13.46
C GLU A 8 -6.29 8.02 -12.31
N ASP A 9 -5.85 6.75 -12.36
CA ASP A 9 -4.86 6.21 -11.44
C ASP A 9 -3.52 6.94 -11.58
N GLU A 10 -2.89 7.28 -10.46
CA GLU A 10 -1.59 7.97 -10.45
C GLU A 10 -0.45 6.98 -10.22
N TRP A 11 0.44 6.87 -11.20
CA TRP A 11 1.62 6.00 -11.17
C TRP A 11 2.89 6.84 -11.04
N ALA A 12 3.38 7.07 -9.82
CA ALA A 12 4.60 7.87 -9.60
C ALA A 12 5.84 7.10 -10.03
N PHE A 13 6.77 7.82 -10.65
CA PHE A 13 8.12 7.31 -10.85
C PHE A 13 8.83 7.11 -9.51
N GLY A 14 9.36 5.90 -9.31
CA GLY A 14 10.19 5.51 -8.18
C GLY A 14 11.54 4.99 -8.69
N PRO A 15 12.62 5.78 -8.56
CA PRO A 15 13.96 5.28 -8.86
C PRO A 15 14.31 4.13 -7.92
N ILE A 16 14.81 3.02 -8.48
CA ILE A 16 15.23 1.85 -7.69
C ILE A 16 16.43 2.26 -6.82
N GLY A 17 16.40 1.91 -5.53
CA GLY A 17 17.40 2.34 -4.56
C GLY A 17 17.21 3.77 -4.04
N SER A 18 16.07 4.41 -4.31
CA SER A 18 15.67 5.69 -3.70
C SER A 18 14.44 5.53 -2.80
N PRO A 19 14.13 6.51 -1.94
CA PRO A 19 12.90 6.51 -1.16
C PRO A 19 11.62 6.33 -1.99
N PHE A 20 10.58 5.76 -1.39
CA PHE A 20 9.26 5.64 -2.00
C PHE A 20 8.64 7.02 -2.29
N PRO A 21 7.82 7.12 -3.35
CA PRO A 21 6.98 8.30 -3.58
C PRO A 21 5.93 8.45 -2.46
N ASP A 22 5.20 9.56 -2.46
CA ASP A 22 4.17 9.85 -1.45
C ASP A 22 2.98 8.87 -1.53
N ASN A 23 2.43 8.48 -0.38
CA ASN A 23 1.20 7.68 -0.30
C ASN A 23 1.17 6.44 -1.25
N PRO A 24 2.21 5.59 -1.21
CA PRO A 24 2.25 4.39 -2.04
C PRO A 24 1.14 3.42 -1.60
N VAL A 25 0.50 2.76 -2.56
CA VAL A 25 -0.59 1.82 -2.26
C VAL A 25 -0.02 0.45 -1.87
N ARG A 26 -0.29 0.05 -0.63
CA ARG A 26 0.07 -1.27 -0.09
C ARG A 26 -0.84 -2.37 -0.63
N ALA A 27 -0.27 -3.56 -0.77
CA ALA A 27 -1.03 -4.79 -0.97
C ALA A 27 -1.85 -5.13 0.27
N LEU A 28 -3.07 -5.63 0.08
CA LEU A 28 -4.02 -5.90 1.18
C LEU A 28 -3.42 -6.79 2.27
N GLY A 29 -3.36 -6.27 3.49
CA GLY A 29 -2.89 -6.99 4.67
C GLY A 29 -1.39 -7.30 4.65
N GLN A 30 -0.60 -6.66 3.78
CA GLN A 30 0.84 -6.84 3.70
C GLN A 30 1.57 -5.65 4.33
N GLN A 31 2.56 -5.92 5.18
CA GLN A 31 3.27 -4.88 5.90
C GLN A 31 4.23 -4.07 5.02
N ASN A 32 4.88 -4.74 4.07
CA ASN A 32 5.98 -4.16 3.29
C ASN A 32 5.91 -4.58 1.81
N MET A 33 4.73 -4.51 1.20
CA MET A 33 4.53 -4.84 -0.20
C MET A 33 3.61 -3.82 -0.85
N TYR A 34 4.06 -3.24 -1.97
CA TYR A 34 3.40 -2.12 -2.65
C TYR A 34 3.13 -2.46 -4.11
N VAL A 35 2.05 -1.91 -4.66
CA VAL A 35 1.67 -2.10 -6.07
C VAL A 35 2.62 -1.35 -6.99
N ALA A 36 3.28 -2.08 -7.87
CA ALA A 36 4.31 -1.55 -8.76
C ALA A 36 3.98 -1.85 -10.23
N LEU A 37 4.50 -1.01 -11.12
CA LEU A 37 4.33 -1.07 -12.56
C LEU A 37 5.68 -0.85 -13.25
N TRP A 38 5.94 -1.65 -14.27
CA TRP A 38 7.12 -1.52 -15.12
C TRP A 38 6.74 -1.72 -16.58
N TYR A 39 7.53 -1.13 -17.49
CA TYR A 39 7.32 -1.23 -18.92
C TYR A 39 8.51 -1.90 -19.59
N LYS A 40 8.24 -2.92 -20.41
CA LYS A 40 9.24 -3.54 -21.30
C LYS A 40 8.79 -3.40 -22.74
N TYR A 41 9.56 -2.67 -23.54
CA TYR A 41 9.24 -2.40 -24.96
C TYR A 41 7.83 -1.83 -25.17
N GLY A 42 7.39 -0.96 -24.25
CA GLY A 42 6.05 -0.34 -24.30
C GLY A 42 4.91 -1.20 -23.74
N VAL A 43 5.19 -2.44 -23.30
CA VAL A 43 4.18 -3.31 -22.68
C VAL A 43 4.20 -3.14 -21.15
N PRO A 44 3.08 -2.73 -20.52
CA PRO A 44 2.97 -2.60 -19.08
C PRO A 44 2.87 -3.97 -18.40
N MET A 45 3.55 -4.12 -17.26
CA MET A 45 3.49 -5.31 -16.42
C MET A 45 3.52 -4.89 -14.95
N HIS A 46 2.53 -5.33 -14.19
CA HIS A 46 2.53 -5.11 -12.75
C HIS A 46 3.45 -6.10 -12.03
N GLY A 47 3.88 -5.69 -10.84
CA GLY A 47 4.71 -6.46 -9.95
C GLY A 47 4.61 -5.90 -8.54
N ARG A 48 5.68 -6.04 -7.77
CA ARG A 48 5.73 -5.53 -6.40
C ARG A 48 6.97 -4.71 -6.13
N ALA A 49 6.82 -3.77 -5.21
CA ALA A 49 7.92 -3.08 -4.56
C ALA A 49 7.89 -3.33 -3.05
N TRP A 50 9.03 -3.19 -2.38
CA TRP A 50 9.16 -3.26 -0.93
C TRP A 50 10.25 -2.32 -0.43
N ASN A 51 10.20 -1.97 0.85
CA ASN A 51 11.22 -1.20 1.54
C ASN A 51 12.33 -2.14 2.01
N ASN A 52 13.55 -1.84 1.62
CA ASN A 52 14.74 -2.41 2.24
C ASN A 52 15.75 -1.28 2.44
N GLY A 53 16.21 -1.08 3.67
CA GLY A 53 17.14 0.00 3.98
C GLY A 53 16.56 1.40 3.81
N GLY A 54 15.23 1.55 3.75
CA GLY A 54 14.57 2.84 3.52
C GLY A 54 14.42 3.19 2.05
N VAL A 55 14.85 2.30 1.15
CA VAL A 55 14.80 2.52 -0.29
C VAL A 55 13.91 1.48 -0.97
N LEU A 56 13.47 1.84 -2.17
CA LEU A 56 12.65 1.01 -3.04
C LEU A 56 13.49 -0.11 -3.65
N GLU A 57 13.10 -1.34 -3.34
CA GLU A 57 13.42 -2.53 -4.11
C GLU A 57 12.15 -3.06 -4.79
N CYS A 58 12.30 -3.89 -5.83
CA CYS A 58 11.18 -4.37 -6.61
C CYS A 58 11.48 -5.68 -7.36
N SER A 59 10.40 -6.35 -7.79
CA SER A 59 10.43 -7.61 -8.52
C SER A 59 9.27 -7.68 -9.52
N PHE A 60 9.58 -8.11 -10.74
CA PHE A 60 8.63 -8.28 -11.84
C PHE A 60 8.83 -9.64 -12.53
N PRO A 61 7.75 -10.40 -12.81
CA PRO A 61 7.85 -11.64 -13.58
C PRO A 61 7.95 -11.33 -15.07
N TYR A 62 9.02 -11.75 -15.74
CA TYR A 62 9.16 -11.63 -17.20
C TYR A 62 9.50 -12.97 -17.81
N LYS A 63 8.58 -13.51 -18.62
CA LYS A 63 8.64 -14.89 -19.13
C LYS A 63 8.75 -15.86 -17.95
N THR A 64 9.87 -16.59 -17.84
CA THR A 64 10.13 -17.56 -16.78
C THR A 64 11.07 -17.03 -15.70
N ALA A 65 11.53 -15.78 -15.81
CA ALA A 65 12.52 -15.18 -14.92
C ALA A 65 11.91 -14.11 -14.02
N GLU A 66 12.47 -13.99 -12.82
CA GLU A 66 12.29 -12.80 -12.00
C GLU A 66 13.29 -11.74 -12.46
N LEU A 67 12.79 -10.54 -12.76
CA LEU A 67 13.62 -9.36 -12.99
C LEU A 67 13.59 -8.46 -11.75
N PHE A 68 14.77 -8.06 -11.30
CA PHE A 68 14.94 -7.28 -10.09
C PHE A 68 16.15 -6.34 -10.20
N GLY A 69 16.10 -5.24 -9.46
CA GLY A 69 17.19 -4.27 -9.42
C GLY A 69 17.40 -3.45 -10.71
N VAL A 70 18.38 -2.56 -10.65
CA VAL A 70 18.62 -1.53 -11.67
C VAL A 70 19.04 -2.12 -13.02
N LYS A 71 19.86 -3.17 -13.02
CA LYS A 71 20.43 -3.76 -14.25
C LYS A 71 19.36 -4.35 -15.16
N ASP A 72 18.35 -5.00 -14.60
CA ASP A 72 17.31 -5.66 -15.37
C ASP A 72 16.19 -4.70 -15.79
N LEU A 73 15.86 -3.75 -14.90
CA LEU A 73 14.65 -2.92 -15.00
C LEU A 73 14.91 -1.52 -15.57
N GLY A 74 16.18 -1.11 -15.74
CA GLY A 74 16.52 0.20 -16.33
C GLY A 74 16.47 1.37 -15.33
N GLY A 75 16.54 1.08 -14.03
CA GLY A 75 16.77 2.07 -12.97
C GLY A 75 15.55 2.78 -12.38
N GLN A 76 14.41 2.76 -13.06
CA GLN A 76 13.16 3.33 -12.53
C GLN A 76 11.96 2.43 -12.81
N ILE A 77 11.04 2.41 -11.87
CA ILE A 77 9.72 1.78 -12.01
C ILE A 77 8.66 2.82 -11.67
N GLN A 78 7.38 2.42 -11.71
CA GLN A 78 6.30 3.22 -11.14
C GLN A 78 5.66 2.51 -9.96
N VAL A 79 5.20 3.28 -8.98
CA VAL A 79 4.45 2.79 -7.81
C VAL A 79 3.09 3.48 -7.81
N LEU A 80 2.04 2.70 -7.57
CA LEU A 80 0.68 3.23 -7.47
C LEU A 80 0.58 4.19 -6.28
N GLN A 81 0.03 5.37 -6.49
CA GLN A 81 -0.20 6.36 -5.45
C GLN A 81 -1.69 6.59 -5.21
N TYR A 82 -2.03 6.89 -3.96
CA TYR A 82 -3.35 7.38 -3.59
C TYR A 82 -3.22 8.63 -2.72
N LYS A 83 -2.98 9.77 -3.37
CA LYS A 83 -2.77 11.07 -2.71
C LYS A 83 -4.07 11.88 -2.68
N GLY A 84 -4.80 11.78 -1.58
CA GLY A 84 -6.07 12.45 -1.38
C GLY A 84 -7.13 11.51 -0.81
N ASP A 85 -8.37 11.71 -1.20
CA ASP A 85 -9.51 10.91 -0.76
C ASP A 85 -10.59 10.83 -1.86
N HIS A 86 -11.64 10.05 -1.60
CA HIS A 86 -12.77 9.91 -2.52
C HIS A 86 -13.50 11.24 -2.80
N ASN A 87 -13.34 12.25 -1.94
CA ASN A 87 -13.94 13.57 -2.14
C ASN A 87 -13.17 14.43 -3.15
N THR A 88 -11.89 14.14 -3.36
CA THR A 88 -10.96 14.90 -4.22
C THR A 88 -10.53 14.13 -5.47
N LEU A 89 -10.53 12.80 -5.41
CA LEU A 89 -10.16 11.89 -6.50
C LEU A 89 -11.38 11.26 -7.19
N GLY A 90 -12.53 11.23 -6.52
CA GLY A 90 -13.77 10.65 -7.07
C GLY A 90 -13.88 9.13 -6.94
N PHE A 91 -12.85 8.48 -6.37
CA PHE A 91 -12.83 7.05 -6.09
C PHE A 91 -11.97 6.76 -4.87
N TRP A 92 -12.02 5.52 -4.37
CA TRP A 92 -11.06 4.94 -3.44
C TRP A 92 -10.68 3.52 -3.88
N TYR A 93 -9.51 3.04 -3.49
CA TYR A 93 -9.07 1.69 -3.85
C TYR A 93 -9.67 0.63 -2.93
N GLU A 94 -10.34 -0.35 -3.53
CA GLU A 94 -10.93 -1.50 -2.87
C GLU A 94 -10.24 -2.77 -3.40
N TRP A 95 -9.82 -3.66 -2.50
CA TRP A 95 -9.37 -4.99 -2.89
C TRP A 95 -10.57 -5.94 -2.86
N ILE A 96 -10.82 -6.63 -3.96
CA ILE A 96 -11.89 -7.62 -4.09
C ILE A 96 -11.33 -8.94 -4.58
N LYS A 97 -12.04 -10.05 -4.37
CA LYS A 97 -11.65 -11.32 -4.97
C LYS A 97 -11.83 -11.27 -6.48
N TYR A 98 -10.93 -11.93 -7.21
CA TYR A 98 -10.97 -11.96 -8.68
C TYR A 98 -12.27 -12.53 -9.21
N LYS A 99 -12.89 -13.52 -8.54
CA LYS A 99 -14.19 -14.06 -8.95
C LYS A 99 -15.34 -13.04 -8.87
N ASP A 100 -15.21 -12.02 -8.02
CA ASP A 100 -16.23 -10.98 -7.81
C ASP A 100 -16.08 -9.81 -8.82
N ARG A 101 -15.15 -9.90 -9.78
CA ARG A 101 -14.82 -8.82 -10.73
C ARG A 101 -15.97 -8.38 -11.64
N PHE A 102 -16.98 -9.23 -11.80
CA PHE A 102 -18.18 -8.91 -12.58
C PHE A 102 -19.31 -8.32 -11.73
N GLU A 103 -19.14 -8.26 -10.41
CA GLU A 103 -20.12 -7.66 -9.50
C GLU A 103 -19.91 -6.14 -9.39
N LYS A 104 -21.02 -5.40 -9.38
CA LYS A 104 -21.04 -3.94 -9.17
C LYS A 104 -20.20 -3.15 -10.18
N THR A 105 -20.17 -3.60 -11.44
CA THR A 105 -19.37 -2.98 -12.52
C THR A 105 -19.80 -1.54 -12.84
N GLU A 106 -20.99 -1.13 -12.40
CA GLU A 106 -21.48 0.24 -12.47
C GLU A 106 -20.75 1.21 -11.52
N ILE A 107 -20.11 0.70 -10.45
CA ILE A 107 -19.37 1.51 -9.47
C ILE A 107 -17.93 1.02 -9.22
N ARG A 108 -17.58 -0.20 -9.66
CA ARG A 108 -16.24 -0.77 -9.54
C ARG A 108 -15.57 -0.83 -10.90
N GLN A 109 -14.41 -0.20 -10.99
CA GLN A 109 -13.59 -0.19 -12.20
C GLN A 109 -12.25 -0.86 -11.89
N ILE A 110 -11.88 -1.91 -12.61
CA ILE A 110 -10.61 -2.62 -12.39
C ILE A 110 -9.45 -1.65 -12.61
N VAL A 111 -8.45 -1.69 -11.73
CA VAL A 111 -7.19 -0.96 -11.95
C VAL A 111 -6.36 -1.75 -12.95
N HIS A 112 -5.95 -1.10 -14.03
CA HIS A 112 -5.15 -1.74 -15.07
C HIS A 112 -4.26 -0.76 -15.82
N CYS A 113 -3.25 -1.30 -16.49
CA CYS A 113 -2.47 -0.61 -17.50
C CYS A 113 -2.38 -1.54 -18.71
N GLY A 114 -2.98 -1.14 -19.83
CA GLY A 114 -3.18 -2.06 -20.96
C GLY A 114 -3.92 -3.32 -20.51
N ASP A 115 -3.35 -4.48 -20.85
CA ASP A 115 -3.89 -5.80 -20.49
C ASP A 115 -3.38 -6.32 -19.13
N SER A 116 -2.54 -5.56 -18.41
CA SER A 116 -1.95 -5.99 -17.13
C SER A 116 -2.76 -5.45 -15.95
N TRP A 117 -3.20 -6.33 -15.05
CA TRP A 117 -3.93 -5.97 -13.81
C TRP A 117 -3.16 -6.44 -12.57
N PRO A 118 -3.02 -5.65 -11.50
CA PRO A 118 -2.44 -6.15 -10.26
C PRO A 118 -3.27 -7.29 -9.67
N ILE A 119 -2.63 -8.40 -9.30
CA ILE A 119 -3.27 -9.53 -8.62
C ILE A 119 -2.41 -10.05 -7.48
N LEU A 120 -3.03 -10.21 -6.31
CA LEU A 120 -2.41 -10.62 -5.05
C LEU A 120 -2.85 -12.03 -4.70
N TRP A 121 -1.90 -12.95 -4.69
CA TRP A 121 -2.06 -14.27 -4.11
C TRP A 121 -1.83 -14.18 -2.61
N LYS A 122 -2.86 -13.69 -1.90
CA LYS A 122 -2.77 -13.34 -0.48
C LYS A 122 -2.52 -14.55 0.44
N ASP A 123 -3.20 -15.66 0.18
CA ASP A 123 -3.16 -16.84 1.04
C ASP A 123 -2.17 -17.90 0.51
N ARG A 124 -1.12 -17.46 -0.18
CA ARG A 124 -0.03 -18.32 -0.65
C ARG A 124 0.73 -18.93 0.55
N PRO A 125 0.97 -20.26 0.59
CA PRO A 125 1.57 -20.92 1.75
C PRO A 125 2.92 -20.36 2.20
N GLU A 126 3.79 -19.97 1.27
CA GLU A 126 5.12 -19.44 1.56
C GLU A 126 5.13 -17.91 1.75
N GLY A 127 3.95 -17.32 2.00
CA GLY A 127 3.75 -15.89 2.12
C GLY A 127 3.15 -15.28 0.86
N ALA A 128 2.32 -14.26 1.07
CA ALA A 128 1.58 -13.58 0.02
C ALA A 128 2.51 -13.06 -1.09
N LEU A 129 2.03 -13.04 -2.32
CA LEU A 129 2.80 -12.58 -3.47
C LEU A 129 1.94 -11.75 -4.41
N LEU A 130 2.41 -10.54 -4.72
CA LEU A 130 1.79 -9.65 -5.69
C LEU A 130 2.49 -9.79 -7.05
N GLY A 131 1.68 -9.93 -8.10
CA GLY A 131 2.08 -10.06 -9.48
C GLY A 131 1.06 -9.39 -10.41
N TYR A 132 0.90 -9.92 -11.62
CA TYR A 132 -0.06 -9.39 -12.58
C TYR A 132 -0.89 -10.47 -13.28
N MET A 133 -2.14 -10.13 -13.61
CA MET A 133 -3.02 -10.87 -14.51
C MET A 133 -2.88 -10.29 -15.92
N ASP A 134 -2.69 -11.14 -16.93
CA ASP A 134 -2.84 -10.78 -18.34
C ASP A 134 -4.30 -11.00 -18.77
N ASN A 135 -5.00 -9.92 -19.07
CA ASN A 135 -6.41 -9.93 -19.46
C ASN A 135 -6.68 -10.63 -20.81
N LYS A 136 -5.65 -10.82 -21.66
CA LYS A 136 -5.82 -11.54 -22.93
C LYS A 136 -5.76 -13.05 -22.76
N THR A 137 -4.86 -13.52 -21.91
CA THR A 137 -4.62 -14.96 -21.73
C THR A 137 -5.27 -15.52 -20.47
N GLU A 138 -5.75 -14.65 -19.58
CA GLU A 138 -6.23 -14.98 -18.23
C GLU A 138 -5.20 -15.76 -17.39
N LEU A 139 -3.92 -15.40 -17.56
CA LEU A 139 -2.81 -15.97 -16.81
C LEU A 139 -2.33 -14.96 -15.76
N ALA A 140 -2.19 -15.41 -14.51
CA ALA A 140 -1.53 -14.64 -13.47
C ALA A 140 -0.07 -15.02 -13.35
N HIS A 141 0.82 -14.05 -13.33
CA HIS A 141 2.26 -14.24 -13.23
C HIS A 141 2.81 -13.61 -11.95
N PHE A 142 3.67 -14.36 -11.25
CA PHE A 142 4.28 -13.96 -9.98
C PHE A 142 5.78 -14.27 -10.01
N SER A 143 6.61 -13.29 -9.68
CA SER A 143 8.07 -13.48 -9.59
C SER A 143 8.50 -13.77 -8.16
N HIS A 144 9.43 -14.69 -7.94
CA HIS A 144 10.12 -14.89 -6.66
C HIS A 144 11.32 -15.82 -6.85
N ASP A 145 12.33 -15.74 -5.99
CA ASP A 145 13.48 -16.66 -5.94
C ASP A 145 14.15 -16.90 -7.30
N GLY A 146 14.29 -15.85 -8.12
CA GLY A 146 14.90 -15.90 -9.44
C GLY A 146 14.00 -16.46 -10.56
N LYS A 147 12.77 -16.88 -10.26
CA LYS A 147 11.83 -17.49 -11.21
C LYS A 147 10.52 -16.71 -11.31
N ALA A 148 9.78 -16.97 -12.38
CA ALA A 148 8.38 -16.58 -12.53
C ALA A 148 7.48 -17.82 -12.51
N GLU A 149 6.45 -17.80 -11.66
CA GLU A 149 5.38 -18.78 -11.57
C GLU A 149 4.12 -18.24 -12.25
N THR A 150 3.40 -19.11 -12.96
CA THR A 150 2.14 -18.79 -13.64
C THR A 150 1.00 -19.60 -13.05
N LYS A 151 -0.14 -18.96 -12.80
CA LYS A 151 -1.38 -19.56 -12.31
C LYS A 151 -2.53 -19.28 -13.28
N GLU A 152 -3.48 -20.20 -13.36
CA GLU A 152 -4.62 -20.09 -14.28
C GLU A 152 -5.88 -20.80 -13.76
N GLY A 153 -7.03 -20.49 -14.35
CA GLY A 153 -8.26 -21.19 -14.05
C GLY A 153 -8.84 -20.90 -12.66
N PRO A 154 -9.53 -21.87 -12.01
CA PRO A 154 -10.34 -21.61 -10.82
C PRO A 154 -9.58 -21.09 -9.59
N GLU A 155 -8.29 -21.42 -9.45
CA GLU A 155 -7.48 -20.98 -8.29
C GLU A 155 -7.34 -19.46 -8.22
N LEU A 156 -7.41 -18.77 -9.36
CA LEU A 156 -7.37 -17.32 -9.44
C LEU A 156 -8.56 -16.68 -8.71
N GLY A 157 -9.70 -17.38 -8.62
CA GLY A 157 -10.95 -16.83 -8.10
C GLY A 157 -10.86 -16.30 -6.67
N ASP A 158 -10.00 -16.89 -5.83
CA ASP A 158 -9.79 -16.46 -4.44
C ASP A 158 -8.59 -15.53 -4.25
N MET A 159 -7.83 -15.24 -5.33
CA MET A 159 -6.84 -14.18 -5.33
C MET A 159 -7.51 -12.80 -5.37
N TRP A 160 -6.78 -11.75 -5.02
CA TRP A 160 -7.33 -10.41 -4.85
C TRP A 160 -6.85 -9.47 -5.95
N ILE A 161 -7.76 -8.71 -6.54
CA ILE A 161 -7.45 -7.62 -7.46
C ILE A 161 -7.84 -6.28 -6.84
N ILE A 162 -7.25 -5.21 -7.34
CA ILE A 162 -7.57 -3.85 -6.92
C ILE A 162 -8.53 -3.19 -7.91
N VAL A 163 -9.58 -2.56 -7.39
CA VAL A 163 -10.57 -1.81 -8.16
C VAL A 163 -10.68 -0.39 -7.61
N ARG A 164 -11.01 0.56 -8.48
CA ARG A 164 -11.51 1.88 -8.10
C ARG A 164 -13.00 1.74 -7.75
N ASN A 165 -13.36 2.04 -6.51
CA ASN A 165 -14.76 2.18 -6.10
C ASN A 165 -15.16 3.65 -6.18
N THR A 166 -16.07 3.97 -7.10
CA THR A 166 -16.47 5.35 -7.44
C THR A 166 -17.64 5.85 -6.61
N GLN A 167 -18.20 5.03 -5.71
CA GLN A 167 -19.35 5.38 -4.90
C GLN A 167 -19.04 5.44 -3.40
N GLY A 168 -19.43 6.54 -2.77
CA GLY A 168 -19.22 6.74 -1.34
C GLY A 168 -17.74 6.82 -0.97
N GLY A 169 -17.41 6.51 0.28
CA GLY A 169 -16.05 6.44 0.78
C GLY A 169 -15.74 5.05 1.36
N PRO A 170 -14.47 4.79 1.72
CA PRO A 170 -14.09 3.54 2.35
C PRO A 170 -14.84 3.32 3.68
N PRO A 171 -15.00 2.08 4.15
CA PRO A 171 -15.81 1.74 5.33
C PRO A 171 -15.47 2.52 6.61
N THR A 172 -14.22 2.92 6.77
CA THR A 172 -13.69 3.64 7.94
C THR A 172 -13.50 5.14 7.71
N CYS A 173 -14.05 5.69 6.63
CA CYS A 173 -13.87 7.11 6.31
C CYS A 173 -14.53 8.04 7.34
N ALA A 174 -13.72 8.88 7.99
CA ALA A 174 -14.16 9.88 8.96
C ALA A 174 -14.48 11.25 8.35
N CYS A 175 -14.54 11.38 7.01
CA CYS A 175 -14.85 12.67 6.39
C CYS A 175 -16.29 13.10 6.70
N LYS A 176 -16.57 14.41 6.64
CA LYS A 176 -17.91 14.96 6.93
C LYS A 176 -19.05 14.36 6.08
N LYS A 177 -18.76 13.82 4.89
CA LYS A 177 -19.77 13.19 4.02
C LYS A 177 -20.05 11.73 4.38
N CYS A 178 -19.06 11.02 4.91
CA CYS A 178 -19.14 9.61 5.26
C CYS A 178 -19.47 9.39 6.74
N TYR A 179 -19.13 10.37 7.59
CA TYR A 179 -19.44 10.34 9.01
C TYR A 179 -20.94 10.14 9.21
N LYS A 180 -21.27 9.07 9.93
CA LYS A 180 -22.61 8.82 10.46
C LYS A 180 -22.47 8.87 11.97
N GLU A 181 -23.25 9.74 12.60
CA GLU A 181 -23.31 9.76 14.06
C GLU A 181 -23.65 8.35 14.57
N PRO A 182 -22.96 7.87 15.63
CA PRO A 182 -23.32 6.60 16.25
C PRO A 182 -24.80 6.65 16.65
N PRO A 183 -25.59 5.61 16.32
CA PRO A 183 -26.98 5.59 16.74
C PRO A 183 -27.06 5.63 18.28
N PRO A 184 -28.08 6.30 18.87
CA PRO A 184 -28.21 6.46 20.33
C PRO A 184 -28.28 5.13 21.09
N GLN A 185 -28.71 4.07 20.41
CA GLN A 185 -28.70 2.70 20.89
C GLN A 185 -27.98 1.82 19.86
N PRO A 186 -27.20 0.81 20.30
CA PRO A 186 -26.59 -0.13 19.39
C PRO A 186 -27.67 -0.79 18.53
N PRO A 187 -27.53 -0.84 17.19
CA PRO A 187 -28.51 -1.50 16.34
C PRO A 187 -28.61 -2.99 16.73
N PRO A 188 -29.80 -3.60 16.68
CA PRO A 188 -29.93 -5.04 16.89
C PRO A 188 -29.14 -5.79 15.81
N GLY A 189 -28.07 -6.47 16.21
CA GLY A 189 -27.22 -7.21 15.28
C GLY A 189 -25.78 -7.30 15.76
N PRO A 190 -24.95 -8.12 15.08
CA PRO A 190 -23.52 -8.13 15.35
C PRO A 190 -22.95 -6.72 15.11
N PRO A 191 -22.04 -6.25 15.98
CA PRO A 191 -21.39 -4.96 15.79
C PRO A 191 -20.69 -4.93 14.43
N PRO A 192 -20.56 -3.73 13.82
CA PRO A 192 -19.81 -3.61 12.57
C PRO A 192 -18.41 -4.21 12.73
N PRO A 193 -17.86 -4.84 11.67
CA PRO A 193 -16.51 -5.40 11.70
C PRO A 193 -15.52 -4.33 12.17
N ARG A 194 -14.78 -4.64 13.23
CA ARG A 194 -13.72 -3.77 13.74
C ARG A 194 -12.48 -3.97 12.89
N VAL A 195 -11.71 -2.90 12.70
CA VAL A 195 -10.35 -3.02 12.16
C VAL A 195 -9.53 -3.79 13.18
N MET A 196 -9.07 -4.98 12.78
CA MET A 196 -8.25 -5.88 13.62
C MET A 196 -6.76 -5.84 13.22
N LEU A 197 -6.41 -4.98 12.26
CA LEU A 197 -5.05 -4.76 11.78
C LEU A 197 -4.56 -3.42 12.32
N ASP A 198 -3.30 -3.40 12.71
CA ASP A 198 -2.58 -2.16 13.02
C ASP A 198 -2.57 -1.24 11.79
N GLU A 199 -2.92 0.04 11.97
CA GLU A 199 -2.87 1.03 10.90
C GLU A 199 -1.45 1.59 10.79
N TRP A 200 -0.87 1.52 9.60
CA TRP A 200 0.48 2.00 9.32
C TRP A 200 0.47 3.12 8.27
N ILE A 201 1.10 4.26 8.56
CA ILE A 201 1.33 5.33 7.56
C ILE A 201 2.75 5.33 7.03
N ASP A 202 2.90 5.50 5.72
CA ASP A 202 4.19 5.65 5.03
C ASP A 202 4.63 7.11 5.02
N ILE A 203 5.81 7.39 5.56
CA ILE A 203 6.40 8.74 5.58
C ILE A 203 7.91 8.65 5.73
N ARG A 204 8.61 9.66 5.17
CA ARG A 204 10.06 9.68 5.08
C ARG A 204 10.66 10.57 6.16
N ALA A 205 11.88 10.29 6.58
CA ALA A 205 12.64 11.22 7.40
C ALA A 205 12.73 12.58 6.70
N GLY A 206 12.43 13.66 7.43
CA GLY A 206 12.41 15.03 6.93
C GLY A 206 11.08 15.51 6.33
N ASP A 207 10.11 14.62 6.12
CA ASP A 207 8.74 15.01 5.74
C ASP A 207 8.06 15.81 6.88
N PRO A 208 7.01 16.60 6.58
CA PRO A 208 6.24 17.30 7.60
C PRO A 208 5.66 16.36 8.66
N TRP A 209 5.67 16.78 9.92
CA TRP A 209 5.10 16.01 11.02
C TRP A 209 3.59 15.79 10.81
N PRO A 210 3.07 14.55 10.92
CA PRO A 210 1.66 14.23 10.67
C PRO A 210 0.78 14.59 11.86
N ALA A 211 0.63 15.89 12.13
CA ALA A 211 -0.10 16.43 13.28
C ALA A 211 -1.60 16.12 13.26
N ASP A 212 -2.15 15.76 12.11
CA ASP A 212 -3.55 15.35 11.92
C ASP A 212 -3.81 13.87 12.25
N LYS A 213 -2.75 13.10 12.58
CA LYS A 213 -2.84 11.67 12.88
C LYS A 213 -2.62 11.40 14.36
N LYS A 214 -3.34 10.41 14.90
CA LYS A 214 -3.15 9.92 16.27
C LYS A 214 -2.05 8.86 16.28
N LEU A 215 -0.82 9.31 16.54
CA LEU A 215 0.36 8.44 16.58
C LEU A 215 0.50 7.74 17.93
N VAL A 216 0.99 6.49 17.94
CA VAL A 216 1.27 5.75 19.17
C VAL A 216 2.53 6.28 19.85
N LYS A 217 2.34 6.96 20.98
CA LYS A 217 3.42 7.53 21.81
C LYS A 217 3.95 6.49 22.80
N ALA A 218 5.26 6.44 22.97
CA ALA A 218 5.92 5.52 23.89
C ALA A 218 5.40 5.72 25.32
N LEU A 219 4.84 4.65 25.91
CA LEU A 219 4.22 4.64 27.24
C LEU A 219 3.09 5.66 27.45
N ASP A 220 2.53 6.20 26.36
CA ASP A 220 1.53 7.29 26.38
C ASP A 220 1.95 8.52 27.23
N LYS A 221 3.27 8.77 27.31
CA LYS A 221 3.83 9.87 28.11
C LYS A 221 5.17 10.37 27.60
N ASN A 222 5.66 11.46 28.18
CA ASN A 222 7.04 11.89 27.97
C ASN A 222 7.97 10.96 28.74
N LEU A 223 9.02 10.50 28.07
CA LEU A 223 10.01 9.59 28.66
C LEU A 223 11.04 10.36 29.48
N ASP A 224 11.46 9.78 30.59
CA ASP A 224 12.73 10.12 31.24
C ASP A 224 13.85 9.45 30.44
N THR A 225 14.37 10.15 29.43
CA THR A 225 15.26 9.61 28.40
C THR A 225 16.70 10.10 28.56
N ILE A 226 17.63 9.49 27.82
CA ILE A 226 19.05 9.84 27.87
C ILE A 226 19.31 11.24 27.29
N ALA A 227 20.43 11.85 27.67
CA ALA A 227 20.81 13.17 27.19
C ALA A 227 20.90 13.23 25.65
N GLY A 228 20.29 14.27 25.06
CA GLY A 228 20.29 14.49 23.61
C GLY A 228 19.11 13.84 22.86
N GLU A 229 18.34 12.97 23.51
CA GLU A 229 17.15 12.35 22.90
C GLU A 229 15.88 13.15 23.22
N ASN A 230 14.92 13.15 22.28
CA ASN A 230 13.63 13.78 22.51
C ASN A 230 12.79 12.91 23.47
N PRO A 231 12.20 13.46 24.55
CA PRO A 231 11.29 12.75 25.45
C PRO A 231 9.99 12.26 24.79
N GLU A 232 9.56 12.89 23.69
CA GLU A 232 8.36 12.55 22.93
C GLU A 232 8.72 11.61 21.77
N GLN A 233 8.61 10.31 22.04
CA GLN A 233 9.00 9.26 21.10
C GLN A 233 7.76 8.50 20.62
N TYR A 234 7.72 8.18 19.33
CA TYR A 234 6.59 7.50 18.69
C TYR A 234 7.06 6.24 17.96
N VAL A 235 6.19 5.23 17.90
CA VAL A 235 6.48 3.92 17.31
C VAL A 235 6.68 4.04 15.80
N ALA A 236 7.81 3.52 15.32
CA ALA A 236 8.14 3.46 13.90
C ALA A 236 8.64 2.06 13.52
N LEU A 237 8.40 1.65 12.28
CA LEU A 237 8.91 0.43 11.68
C LEU A 237 9.78 0.77 10.46
N TRP A 238 10.92 0.10 10.37
CA TRP A 238 11.85 0.14 9.26
C TRP A 238 12.23 -1.28 8.82
N TYR A 239 12.93 -1.42 7.70
CA TYR A 239 13.44 -2.70 7.21
C TYR A 239 14.92 -2.58 6.88
N GLN A 240 15.72 -3.55 7.33
CA GLN A 240 17.14 -3.63 6.99
C GLN A 240 17.50 -5.07 6.65
N SER A 241 18.01 -5.30 5.44
CA SER A 241 18.30 -6.63 4.92
C SER A 241 17.09 -7.57 4.96
N GLY A 242 15.90 -7.03 4.69
CA GLY A 242 14.63 -7.77 4.74
C GLY A 242 14.03 -7.96 6.14
N GLU A 243 14.76 -7.63 7.21
CA GLU A 243 14.29 -7.81 8.59
C GLU A 243 13.55 -6.56 9.10
N PRO A 244 12.41 -6.73 9.81
CA PRO A 244 11.71 -5.61 10.43
C PRO A 244 12.48 -5.07 11.64
N VAL A 245 12.67 -3.75 11.69
CA VAL A 245 13.34 -3.04 12.77
C VAL A 245 12.38 -2.02 13.36
N MET A 246 11.88 -2.29 14.56
CA MET A 246 11.13 -1.30 15.33
C MET A 246 12.06 -0.21 15.87
N GLY A 247 11.60 1.02 15.87
CA GLY A 247 12.37 2.17 16.31
C GLY A 247 11.49 3.30 16.82
N ARG A 248 12.12 4.46 16.96
CA ARG A 248 11.47 5.69 17.42
C ARG A 248 11.63 6.81 16.41
N VAL A 249 10.63 7.67 16.35
CA VAL A 249 10.75 9.02 15.80
C VAL A 249 10.28 10.07 16.77
N TRP A 250 10.59 11.31 16.44
CA TRP A 250 10.13 12.49 17.17
C TRP A 250 9.92 13.65 16.20
N ASN A 251 9.14 14.63 16.66
CA ASN A 251 8.98 15.90 15.97
C ASN A 251 10.21 16.77 16.24
N ASN A 252 10.89 17.20 15.18
CA ASN A 252 11.95 18.19 15.24
C ASN A 252 11.57 19.38 14.36
N ASN A 253 11.09 20.45 14.99
CA ASN A 253 10.69 21.69 14.32
C ASN A 253 9.68 21.48 13.16
N GLY A 254 8.67 20.63 13.40
CA GLY A 254 7.60 20.34 12.43
C GLY A 254 7.98 19.30 11.38
N LYS A 255 9.13 18.62 11.53
CA LYS A 255 9.59 17.55 10.63
C LYS A 255 9.78 16.25 11.38
N VAL A 256 9.59 15.14 10.68
CA VAL A 256 9.88 13.80 11.18
C VAL A 256 11.39 13.60 11.27
N CYS A 257 11.88 13.32 12.47
CA CYS A 257 13.26 12.89 12.71
C CYS A 257 13.31 11.48 13.31
N SER A 258 14.37 10.76 13.01
CA SER A 258 14.65 9.41 13.49
C SER A 258 16.13 9.26 13.78
N ILE A 259 16.51 8.19 14.49
CA ILE A 259 17.92 7.92 14.87
C ILE A 259 18.83 7.76 13.64
N SER A 260 18.29 7.39 12.50
CA SER A 260 19.05 7.32 11.24
C SER A 260 18.40 8.25 10.22
N SER A 261 19.12 9.32 9.91
CA SER A 261 18.70 10.47 9.11
C SER A 261 18.48 10.19 7.62
N GLN A 262 18.52 8.92 7.19
CA GLN A 262 18.43 8.50 5.78
C GLN A 262 17.21 7.61 5.44
N LEU A 263 16.20 7.50 6.31
CA LEU A 263 15.28 6.36 6.29
C LEU A 263 13.80 6.68 5.99
N ASN A 264 13.14 5.77 5.29
CA ASN A 264 11.67 5.71 5.17
C ASN A 264 11.08 4.79 6.24
N PHE A 265 10.03 5.27 6.90
CA PHE A 265 9.38 4.56 7.99
C PHE A 265 7.90 4.30 7.72
N SER A 266 7.38 3.30 8.42
CA SER A 266 5.95 3.14 8.64
C SER A 266 5.63 3.48 10.10
N TYR A 267 4.53 4.20 10.39
CA TYR A 267 4.12 4.53 11.78
C TYR A 267 2.84 3.87 12.18
N LEU A 268 2.78 3.39 13.43
CA LEU A 268 1.56 2.86 14.02
C LEU A 268 0.60 4.01 14.39
N ILE A 269 -0.63 3.93 13.89
CA ILE A 269 -1.76 4.78 14.27
C ILE A 269 -2.67 4.02 15.22
N GLU A 270 -3.12 4.71 16.26
CA GLU A 270 -4.10 4.17 17.21
C GLU A 270 -5.52 4.32 16.64
N ASN A 271 -6.26 3.20 16.61
CA ASN A 271 -7.69 3.15 16.28
C ASN A 271 -8.58 3.83 17.34
#